data_AF-A0A5S9IVU5-F1
#
_entry.id   AF-A0A5S9IVU5-F1
#
_cell.length_a   1.000
_cell.length_b   1.000
_cell.length_c   1.000
_cell.angle_alpha   90.00
_cell.angle_beta   90.00
_cell.angle_gamma   90.00
#
_symmetry.space_group_name_H-M   'P 1'
#
loop_
_entity.id
_entity.type
_entity.pdbx_description
1 polymer ?
#
loop_
_entity_poly.entity_id
_entity_poly.type
_entity_poly.pdbx_seq_one_letter_code
_entity_poly.pdbx_strand_id
1 'polypeptide(L)'
;MTNEEMQCMEVWGGNRDCDCHLDLMGLGVEVYSKPYAGSEDGGDVYYVSSCATGRITRLMVADVSGHGKDASECANQLRRLMGKYINFVDQSRFVEEMNNQFTTIVEQGRFATAVVITYFAPTNEMLISNAGHPSPLLYRKKSNRWCFIDKNMIGKRTDIPLGILSGTNYHQCKVYLEPGDIVLCYTDSLIELRKNKEDNVIGPEGLLRFMQKVTDLSLPNAQKLLQNLQEETQAQFNDDVTLVTLAINDAPRVSLATKFLVPLRMLQVIFRAVIWNRIPVPKTEWSIKNLGGAFFYKLNFLGYKKKKP
;
A
#
# COMPACT_ATOMS: atom_id res chain seq x y z
N MET A 1 1.78 1.61 21.91
CA MET A 1 2.09 2.63 20.89
C MET A 1 3.37 3.38 21.22
N THR A 2 4.46 3.03 20.54
CA THR A 2 5.72 3.80 20.51
C THR A 2 5.70 4.80 19.35
N ASN A 3 6.15 6.03 19.57
CA ASN A 3 6.31 7.02 18.50
C ASN A 3 7.74 6.93 17.95
N GLU A 4 7.87 6.73 16.64
CA GLU A 4 9.18 6.66 15.98
C GLU A 4 9.27 7.67 14.83
N GLU A 5 10.40 8.38 14.76
CA GLU A 5 10.74 9.27 13.65
C GLU A 5 11.62 8.54 12.63
N MET A 6 11.24 8.58 11.34
CA MET A 6 12.00 7.93 10.27
C MET A 6 13.00 8.88 9.60
N GLN A 7 14.17 8.35 9.24
CA GLN A 7 15.14 9.07 8.41
C GLN A 7 14.83 8.94 6.91
N CYS A 8 15.22 9.95 6.12
CA CYS A 8 15.12 9.85 4.67
C CYS A 8 16.01 8.71 4.16
N MET A 9 15.51 7.93 3.19
CA MET A 9 16.15 6.72 2.66
C MET A 9 16.08 5.47 3.55
N GLU A 10 15.45 5.57 4.71
CA GLU A 10 15.22 4.44 5.59
C GLU A 10 14.03 3.59 5.11
N VAL A 11 14.15 2.27 5.29
CA VAL A 11 13.03 1.33 5.23
C VAL A 11 12.83 0.77 6.64
N TRP A 12 11.77 1.24 7.28
CA TRP A 12 11.32 0.81 8.59
C TRP A 12 10.36 -0.38 8.47
N GLY A 13 10.29 -1.21 9.50
CA GLY A 13 9.37 -2.34 9.60
C GLY A 13 10.06 -3.70 9.50
N GLY A 14 9.25 -4.75 9.47
CA GLY A 14 9.67 -6.14 9.62
C GLY A 14 8.48 -7.10 9.63
N ASN A 15 8.62 -8.17 10.40
CA ASN A 15 7.64 -9.25 10.54
C ASN A 15 7.50 -9.71 12.00
N ARG A 16 7.57 -8.77 12.94
CA ARG A 16 7.61 -9.04 14.39
C ARG A 16 6.42 -8.37 15.08
N ASP A 17 6.24 -8.65 16.37
CA ASP A 17 5.30 -7.90 17.20
C ASP A 17 5.61 -6.40 17.15
N CYS A 18 4.62 -5.59 16.83
CA CYS A 18 4.69 -4.14 16.82
C CYS A 18 3.32 -3.52 17.11
N ASP A 19 3.34 -2.46 17.92
CA ASP A 19 2.26 -1.51 18.12
C ASP A 19 2.90 -0.12 18.10
N CYS A 20 3.06 0.41 16.89
CA CYS A 20 3.94 1.52 16.58
C CYS A 20 3.19 2.59 15.77
N HIS A 21 3.51 3.86 16.04
CA HIS A 21 3.01 5.01 15.29
C HIS A 21 4.19 5.77 14.66
N LEU A 22 4.06 6.08 13.38
CA LEU A 22 5.04 6.81 12.59
C LEU A 22 4.43 8.11 12.09
N ASP A 23 5.08 9.22 12.42
CA ASP A 23 4.73 10.52 11.87
C ASP A 23 5.63 10.86 10.69
N LEU A 24 5.05 10.80 9.49
CA LEU A 24 5.70 11.18 8.24
C LEU A 24 5.15 12.51 7.75
N MET A 25 5.76 13.07 6.70
CA MET A 25 5.36 14.34 6.13
C MET A 25 3.93 14.26 5.56
N GLY A 26 2.96 14.80 6.29
CA GLY A 26 1.56 14.83 5.87
C GLY A 26 0.86 13.47 5.88
N LEU A 27 1.42 12.47 6.56
CA LEU A 27 0.83 11.13 6.73
C LEU A 27 1.24 10.55 8.09
N GLY A 28 0.27 10.19 8.92
CA GLY A 28 0.47 9.32 10.07
C GLY A 28 0.23 7.86 9.65
N VAL A 29 1.07 6.96 10.16
CA VAL A 29 0.97 5.52 9.93
C VAL A 29 0.97 4.80 11.26
N GLU A 30 -0.09 4.04 11.55
CA GLU A 30 -0.07 3.11 12.68
C GLU A 30 0.06 1.69 12.17
N VAL A 31 0.89 0.92 12.84
CA VAL A 31 1.11 -0.49 12.56
C VAL A 31 0.86 -1.28 13.82
N TYR A 32 -0.04 -2.24 13.69
CA TYR A 32 -0.19 -3.33 14.64
C TYR A 32 0.12 -4.63 13.92
N SER A 33 1.08 -5.40 14.42
CA SER A 33 1.37 -6.73 13.91
C SER A 33 1.64 -7.66 15.07
N LYS A 34 1.13 -8.89 15.00
CA LYS A 34 1.34 -9.91 16.01
C LYS A 34 1.50 -11.29 15.36
N PRO A 35 2.71 -11.87 15.44
CA PRO A 35 2.94 -13.23 14.99
C PRO A 35 2.10 -14.26 15.77
N TYR A 36 1.73 -15.36 15.10
CA TYR A 36 0.91 -16.42 15.65
C TYR A 36 1.64 -17.19 16.76
N ALA A 37 0.86 -17.67 17.74
CA ALA A 37 1.30 -18.52 18.85
C ALA A 37 2.49 -18.00 19.67
N GLY A 38 2.76 -16.68 19.65
CA GLY A 38 3.86 -16.08 20.39
C GLY A 38 5.24 -16.31 19.75
N SER A 39 5.28 -16.57 18.45
CA SER A 39 6.53 -16.66 17.67
C SER A 39 7.25 -15.30 17.66
N GLU A 40 8.59 -15.31 17.52
CA GLU A 40 9.37 -14.06 17.44
C GLU A 40 9.12 -13.31 16.12
N ASP A 41 8.93 -14.07 15.05
CA ASP A 41 8.69 -13.59 13.69
C ASP A 41 7.57 -14.37 12.99
N GLY A 42 6.88 -13.71 12.05
CA GLY A 42 5.77 -14.24 11.25
C GLY A 42 6.02 -14.19 9.73
N GLY A 43 5.05 -14.70 8.97
CA GLY A 43 4.91 -14.57 7.51
C GLY A 43 4.37 -13.20 7.08
N ASP A 44 3.60 -12.55 7.94
CA ASP A 44 3.16 -11.16 7.72
C ASP A 44 4.34 -10.18 7.79
N VAL A 45 4.47 -9.32 6.76
CA VAL A 45 5.44 -8.23 6.71
C VAL A 45 4.77 -6.88 6.54
N TYR A 46 5.36 -5.88 7.18
CA TYR A 46 4.98 -4.48 7.04
C TYR A 46 6.23 -3.64 6.84
N TYR A 47 6.27 -2.85 5.77
CA TYR A 47 7.38 -1.95 5.48
C TYR A 47 6.90 -0.55 5.18
N VAL A 48 7.52 0.43 5.81
CA VAL A 48 7.32 1.84 5.55
C VAL A 48 8.64 2.43 5.08
N SER A 49 8.61 3.30 4.08
CA SER A 49 9.80 4.03 3.65
C SER A 49 9.45 5.46 3.26
N SER A 50 10.42 6.37 3.42
CA SER A 50 10.25 7.77 3.05
C SER A 50 11.46 8.30 2.26
N CYS A 51 11.22 8.96 1.13
CA CYS A 51 12.25 9.69 0.40
C CYS A 51 11.69 10.75 -0.56
N ALA A 52 12.53 11.26 -1.47
CA ALA A 52 12.36 12.54 -2.16
C ALA A 52 12.25 13.74 -1.18
N THR A 53 13.10 13.74 -0.16
CA THR A 53 13.08 14.70 0.97
C THR A 53 11.75 14.67 1.72
N GLY A 54 11.24 13.46 2.03
CA GLY A 54 9.99 13.25 2.76
C GLY A 54 8.72 13.36 1.91
N ARG A 55 8.81 13.60 0.60
CA ARG A 55 7.63 13.85 -0.26
C ARG A 55 6.93 12.58 -0.74
N ILE A 56 7.66 11.48 -0.77
CA ILE A 56 7.18 10.17 -1.19
C ILE A 56 7.29 9.26 0.02
N THR A 57 6.15 8.79 0.48
CA THR A 57 6.06 7.70 1.45
C THR A 57 5.62 6.45 0.72
N ARG A 58 6.20 5.30 1.06
CA ARG A 58 5.70 4.01 0.59
C ARG A 58 5.36 3.11 1.75
N LEU A 59 4.31 2.35 1.57
CA LEU A 59 3.90 1.27 2.45
C LEU A 59 3.83 -0.02 1.65
N MET A 60 4.25 -1.12 2.26
CA MET A 60 3.91 -2.46 1.85
C MET A 60 3.35 -3.20 3.06
N VAL A 61 2.21 -3.86 2.88
CA VAL A 61 1.76 -4.95 3.75
C VAL A 61 1.72 -6.18 2.88
N ALA A 62 2.35 -7.26 3.31
CA ALA A 62 2.41 -8.49 2.54
C ALA A 62 2.32 -9.70 3.46
N ASP A 63 1.77 -10.79 2.95
CA ASP A 63 1.84 -12.11 3.56
C ASP A 63 2.71 -12.99 2.67
N VAL A 64 3.78 -13.53 3.27
CA VAL A 64 4.83 -14.28 2.60
C VAL A 64 4.58 -15.78 2.73
N SER A 65 4.60 -16.49 1.61
CA SER A 65 4.44 -17.94 1.60
C SER A 65 5.56 -18.66 2.36
N GLY A 66 5.19 -19.55 3.28
CA GLY A 66 6.10 -20.39 4.05
C GLY A 66 6.14 -19.99 5.52
N HIS A 67 7.09 -20.56 6.28
CA HIS A 67 7.21 -20.28 7.72
C HIS A 67 8.68 -20.25 8.15
N GLY A 68 8.95 -19.55 9.26
CA GLY A 68 10.28 -19.48 9.87
C GLY A 68 11.33 -18.89 8.93
N LYS A 69 12.47 -19.57 8.78
CA LYS A 69 13.66 -19.03 8.08
C LYS A 69 13.36 -18.55 6.66
N ASP A 70 12.51 -19.26 5.93
CA ASP A 70 12.25 -18.94 4.53
C ASP A 70 11.33 -17.72 4.37
N ALA A 71 10.35 -17.58 5.26
CA ALA A 71 9.51 -16.39 5.33
C ALA A 71 10.38 -15.17 5.67
N SER A 72 11.28 -15.34 6.64
CA SER A 72 12.30 -14.35 7.01
C SER A 72 13.22 -13.96 5.84
N GLU A 73 13.63 -14.90 4.98
CA GLU A 73 14.43 -14.58 3.80
C GLU A 73 13.64 -13.76 2.77
N CYS A 74 12.42 -14.19 2.44
CA CYS A 74 11.54 -13.47 1.53
C CYS A 74 11.22 -12.05 2.04
N ALA A 75 10.94 -11.92 3.34
CA ALA A 75 10.76 -10.64 4.03
C ALA A 75 11.98 -9.72 3.81
N ASN A 76 13.19 -10.22 4.06
CA ASN A 76 14.43 -9.47 3.86
C ASN A 76 14.64 -9.03 2.41
N GLN A 77 14.27 -9.86 1.43
CA GLN A 77 14.36 -9.51 0.02
C GLN A 77 13.36 -8.40 -0.35
N LEU A 78 12.11 -8.49 0.11
CA LEU A 78 11.12 -7.42 -0.09
C LEU A 78 11.60 -6.09 0.52
N ARG A 79 12.16 -6.12 1.73
CA ARG A 79 12.75 -4.93 2.38
C ARG A 79 13.88 -4.32 1.53
N ARG A 80 14.79 -5.15 1.01
CA ARG A 80 15.88 -4.69 0.13
C ARG A 80 15.35 -4.06 -1.15
N LEU A 81 14.31 -4.64 -1.77
CA LEU A 81 13.70 -4.11 -2.98
C LEU A 81 12.96 -2.78 -2.73
N MET A 82 12.26 -2.65 -1.60
CA MET A 82 11.68 -1.39 -1.15
C MET A 82 12.74 -0.28 -1.08
N GLY A 83 13.91 -0.57 -0.50
CA GLY A 83 15.03 0.37 -0.38
C GLY A 83 15.68 0.68 -1.73
N LYS A 84 15.93 -0.35 -2.56
CA LYS A 84 16.54 -0.21 -3.89
C LYS A 84 15.77 0.78 -4.78
N TYR A 85 14.45 0.71 -4.75
CA TYR A 85 13.60 1.51 -5.64
C TYR A 85 12.99 2.73 -4.97
N ILE A 86 13.38 3.08 -3.74
CA ILE A 86 12.69 4.06 -2.89
C ILE A 86 12.35 5.39 -3.62
N ASN A 87 13.26 5.90 -4.46
CA ASN A 87 13.10 7.17 -5.20
C ASN A 87 12.37 7.06 -6.57
N PHE A 88 11.87 5.88 -6.97
CA PHE A 88 11.05 5.77 -8.19
C PHE A 88 9.73 6.54 -8.03
N VAL A 89 9.42 7.43 -8.96
CA VAL A 89 8.18 8.21 -8.89
C VAL A 89 6.99 7.42 -9.43
N ASP A 90 7.23 6.57 -10.43
CA ASP A 90 6.21 5.75 -11.08
C ASP A 90 5.96 4.48 -10.26
N GLN A 91 4.76 4.38 -9.66
CA GLN A 91 4.39 3.22 -8.85
C GLN A 91 4.20 1.95 -9.69
N SER A 92 3.62 2.02 -10.89
CA SER A 92 3.46 0.84 -11.75
C SER A 92 4.81 0.20 -12.06
N ARG A 93 5.79 1.02 -12.46
CA ARG A 93 7.16 0.54 -12.70
C ARG A 93 7.83 0.02 -11.44
N PHE A 94 7.61 0.68 -10.31
CA PHE A 94 8.17 0.24 -9.03
C PHE A 94 7.67 -1.16 -8.63
N VAL A 95 6.37 -1.41 -8.72
CA VAL A 95 5.77 -2.71 -8.35
C VAL A 95 6.15 -3.78 -9.38
N GLU A 96 6.19 -3.45 -10.68
CA GLU A 96 6.66 -4.36 -11.72
C GLU A 96 8.12 -4.79 -11.51
N GLU A 97 9.03 -3.83 -11.27
CA GLU A 97 10.44 -4.12 -11.02
C GLU A 97 10.65 -4.88 -9.72
N MET A 98 9.85 -4.58 -8.69
CA MET A 98 9.84 -5.35 -7.45
C MET A 98 9.45 -6.81 -7.72
N ASN A 99 8.35 -7.05 -8.43
CA ASN A 99 7.91 -8.41 -8.77
C ASN A 99 8.97 -9.15 -9.60
N ASN A 100 9.51 -8.53 -10.65
CA ASN A 100 10.52 -9.13 -11.52
C ASN A 100 11.78 -9.57 -10.76
N GLN A 101 12.27 -8.70 -9.88
CA GLN A 101 13.42 -9.02 -9.05
C GLN A 101 13.08 -10.08 -8.01
N PHE A 102 11.92 -9.97 -7.36
CA PHE A 102 11.49 -10.94 -6.36
C PHE A 102 11.38 -12.34 -6.98
N THR A 103 10.74 -12.50 -8.14
CA THR A 103 10.69 -13.76 -8.91
C THR A 103 12.06 -14.34 -9.25
N THR A 104 13.08 -13.49 -9.43
CA THR A 104 14.44 -13.94 -9.76
C THR A 104 15.21 -14.42 -8.52
N ILE A 105 14.89 -13.85 -7.35
CA ILE A 105 15.66 -14.03 -6.12
C ILE A 105 15.12 -15.18 -5.28
N VAL A 106 13.80 -15.37 -5.25
CA VAL A 106 13.19 -16.41 -4.42
C VAL A 106 13.20 -17.77 -5.12
N GLU A 107 13.35 -18.83 -4.34
CA GLU A 107 13.30 -20.22 -4.84
C GLU A 107 11.96 -20.52 -5.53
N GLN A 108 11.95 -21.52 -6.42
CA GLN A 108 10.72 -21.94 -7.10
C GLN A 108 9.61 -22.26 -6.09
N GLY A 109 8.46 -21.58 -6.22
CA GLY A 109 7.28 -21.80 -5.38
C GLY A 109 7.11 -20.80 -4.24
N ARG A 110 8.04 -19.86 -4.03
CA ARG A 110 7.89 -18.77 -3.06
C ARG A 110 7.17 -17.58 -3.70
N PHE A 111 6.27 -16.98 -2.93
CA PHE A 111 5.53 -15.79 -3.34
C PHE A 111 5.12 -14.95 -2.12
N ALA A 112 4.63 -13.74 -2.37
CA ALA A 112 4.00 -12.93 -1.34
C ALA A 112 2.75 -12.26 -1.89
N THR A 113 1.62 -12.41 -1.20
CA THR A 113 0.48 -11.53 -1.47
C THR A 113 0.85 -10.15 -0.92
N ALA A 114 0.61 -9.06 -1.64
CA ALA A 114 0.99 -7.74 -1.14
C ALA A 114 0.02 -6.63 -1.55
N VAL A 115 -0.18 -5.66 -0.66
CA VAL A 115 -0.63 -4.33 -1.05
C VAL A 115 0.54 -3.36 -0.97
N VAL A 116 0.81 -2.66 -2.07
CA VAL A 116 1.87 -1.66 -2.18
C VAL A 116 1.25 -0.29 -2.42
N ILE A 117 1.61 0.66 -1.57
CA ILE A 117 1.06 2.01 -1.56
C ILE A 117 2.17 3.03 -1.72
N THR A 118 1.97 4.04 -2.56
CA THR A 118 2.80 5.25 -2.61
C THR A 118 1.93 6.47 -2.31
N TYR A 119 2.33 7.24 -1.31
CA TYR A 119 1.70 8.49 -0.93
C TYR A 119 2.58 9.69 -1.29
N PHE A 120 1.97 10.69 -1.93
CA PHE A 120 2.61 11.94 -2.29
C PHE A 120 2.14 13.07 -1.38
N ALA A 121 2.97 13.43 -0.39
CA ALA A 121 2.69 14.48 0.58
C ALA A 121 2.30 15.86 -0.03
N PRO A 122 2.85 16.29 -1.19
CA PRO A 122 2.46 17.58 -1.76
C PRO A 122 1.01 17.65 -2.26
N THR A 123 0.45 16.52 -2.70
CA THR A 123 -0.86 16.43 -3.38
C THR A 123 -1.90 15.64 -2.61
N ASN A 124 -1.53 14.97 -1.52
CA ASN A 124 -2.34 13.98 -0.81
C ASN A 124 -2.83 12.84 -1.72
N GLU A 125 -2.11 12.59 -2.82
CA GLU A 125 -2.41 11.51 -3.74
C GLU A 125 -1.82 10.20 -3.18
N MET A 126 -2.64 9.18 -3.13
CA MET A 126 -2.28 7.81 -2.76
C MET A 126 -2.52 6.90 -3.96
N LEU A 127 -1.46 6.20 -4.38
CA LEU A 127 -1.50 5.17 -5.40
C LEU A 127 -1.42 3.81 -4.72
N ILE A 128 -2.26 2.87 -5.15
CA ILE A 128 -2.41 1.57 -4.49
C ILE A 128 -2.36 0.48 -5.56
N SER A 129 -1.48 -0.50 -5.38
CA SER A 129 -1.37 -1.69 -6.22
C SER A 129 -1.56 -2.90 -5.34
N ASN A 130 -2.50 -3.77 -5.71
CA ASN A 130 -2.78 -5.00 -5.00
C ASN A 130 -2.26 -6.18 -5.82
N ALA A 131 -1.44 -7.03 -5.20
CA ALA A 131 -0.84 -8.23 -5.74
C ALA A 131 -1.38 -9.45 -5.00
N GLY A 132 -2.69 -9.72 -5.14
CA GLY A 132 -3.35 -10.88 -4.55
C GLY A 132 -3.60 -10.82 -3.05
N HIS A 133 -3.50 -9.64 -2.45
CA HIS A 133 -3.72 -9.40 -1.02
C HIS A 133 -5.17 -8.97 -0.74
N PRO A 134 -5.67 -9.07 0.51
CA PRO A 134 -6.95 -8.48 0.88
C PRO A 134 -7.05 -7.00 0.49
N SER A 135 -8.21 -6.61 -0.05
CA SER A 135 -8.43 -5.24 -0.53
C SER A 135 -8.52 -4.25 0.64
N PRO A 136 -7.73 -3.17 0.66
CA PRO A 136 -7.81 -2.18 1.72
C PRO A 136 -9.20 -1.55 1.86
N LEU A 137 -9.54 -1.16 3.08
CA LEU A 137 -10.74 -0.38 3.38
C LEU A 137 -10.41 1.10 3.47
N LEU A 138 -11.34 1.94 3.05
CA LEU A 138 -11.27 3.39 3.15
C LEU A 138 -12.47 3.91 3.93
N TYR A 139 -12.19 4.54 5.05
CA TYR A 139 -13.15 5.40 5.73
C TYR A 139 -13.13 6.78 5.09
N ARG A 140 -14.30 7.26 4.67
CA ARG A 140 -14.51 8.64 4.24
C ARG A 140 -15.17 9.44 5.35
N LYS A 141 -14.48 10.45 5.87
CA LYS A 141 -15.02 11.30 6.94
C LYS A 141 -16.29 12.02 6.51
N LYS A 142 -16.30 12.53 5.28
CA LYS A 142 -17.41 13.31 4.71
C LYS A 142 -18.73 12.55 4.68
N SER A 143 -18.69 11.25 4.40
CA SER A 143 -19.87 10.38 4.37
C SER A 143 -20.05 9.53 5.62
N ASN A 144 -19.10 9.63 6.57
CA ASN A 144 -19.02 8.79 7.75
C ASN A 144 -19.22 7.29 7.44
N ARG A 145 -18.45 6.77 6.47
CA ARG A 145 -18.68 5.42 5.94
C ARG A 145 -17.38 4.76 5.49
N TRP A 146 -17.28 3.46 5.75
CA TRP A 146 -16.26 2.59 5.18
C TRP A 146 -16.66 2.06 3.81
N CYS A 147 -15.71 1.90 2.90
CA CYS A 147 -15.88 1.18 1.65
C CYS A 147 -14.59 0.48 1.24
N PHE A 148 -14.66 -0.54 0.39
CA PHE A 148 -13.46 -1.05 -0.26
C PHE A 148 -12.83 0.03 -1.14
N ILE A 149 -11.50 0.10 -1.10
CA ILE A 149 -10.74 0.80 -2.13
C ILE A 149 -10.85 -0.06 -3.39
N ASP A 150 -11.71 0.42 -4.30
CA ASP A 150 -11.96 -0.14 -5.63
C ASP A 150 -12.72 -1.48 -5.66
N LYS A 151 -14.06 -1.39 -5.59
CA LYS A 151 -14.98 -2.53 -5.84
C LYS A 151 -14.83 -3.19 -7.21
N ASN A 152 -14.09 -2.60 -8.16
CA ASN A 152 -13.92 -3.14 -9.51
C ASN A 152 -12.59 -3.89 -9.73
N MET A 153 -11.74 -4.02 -8.71
CA MET A 153 -10.53 -4.84 -8.79
C MET A 153 -10.78 -6.34 -8.59
N ILE A 154 -11.99 -6.74 -8.18
CA ILE A 154 -12.31 -8.16 -8.02
C ILE A 154 -12.49 -8.80 -9.40
N GLY A 155 -11.54 -9.64 -9.81
CA GLY A 155 -11.69 -10.58 -10.92
C GLY A 155 -11.14 -10.16 -12.30
N LYS A 156 -10.13 -9.27 -12.38
CA LYS A 156 -9.40 -9.01 -13.64
C LYS A 156 -7.89 -8.97 -13.45
N ARG A 157 -7.20 -10.04 -13.86
CA ARG A 157 -5.73 -10.14 -14.14
C ARG A 157 -4.71 -9.60 -13.10
N THR A 158 -5.12 -8.98 -12.00
CA THR A 158 -4.25 -8.18 -11.12
C THR A 158 -3.99 -8.80 -9.75
N ASP A 159 -4.58 -9.95 -9.45
CA ASP A 159 -4.49 -10.59 -8.13
C ASP A 159 -3.35 -11.63 -8.05
N ILE A 160 -2.36 -11.55 -8.95
CA ILE A 160 -1.25 -12.51 -8.96
C ILE A 160 -0.25 -12.10 -7.88
N PRO A 161 0.05 -12.95 -6.89
CA PRO A 161 1.05 -12.64 -5.86
C PRO A 161 2.41 -12.30 -6.46
N LEU A 162 3.16 -11.45 -5.75
CA LEU A 162 4.55 -11.14 -6.11
C LEU A 162 5.35 -12.45 -6.14
N GLY A 163 6.21 -12.61 -7.15
CA GLY A 163 7.07 -13.78 -7.27
C GLY A 163 6.53 -14.85 -8.21
N ILE A 164 5.22 -14.90 -8.48
CA ILE A 164 4.60 -15.96 -9.29
C ILE A 164 4.85 -15.81 -10.79
N LEU A 165 4.65 -14.59 -11.33
CA LEU A 165 4.76 -14.35 -12.77
C LEU A 165 5.50 -13.05 -13.03
N SER A 166 6.71 -13.14 -13.58
CA SER A 166 7.47 -11.97 -14.03
C SER A 166 6.76 -11.24 -15.19
N GLY A 167 6.98 -9.94 -15.31
CA GLY A 167 6.31 -9.07 -16.28
C GLY A 167 4.85 -8.77 -15.95
N THR A 168 4.38 -9.14 -14.76
CA THR A 168 3.02 -8.79 -14.30
C THR A 168 2.90 -7.28 -14.12
N ASN A 169 1.95 -6.69 -14.85
CA ASN A 169 1.59 -5.29 -14.70
C ASN A 169 0.40 -5.17 -13.74
N TYR A 170 0.67 -4.66 -12.54
CA TYR A 170 -0.33 -4.49 -11.49
C TYR A 170 -1.18 -3.24 -11.75
N HIS A 171 -2.50 -3.41 -11.72
CA HIS A 171 -3.41 -2.28 -11.79
C HIS A 171 -3.24 -1.39 -10.57
N GLN A 172 -3.43 -0.10 -10.79
CA GLN A 172 -3.22 0.93 -9.79
C GLN A 172 -4.52 1.67 -9.55
N CYS A 173 -4.99 1.65 -8.31
CA CYS A 173 -6.04 2.54 -7.85
C CYS A 173 -5.43 3.88 -7.40
N LYS A 174 -6.13 4.98 -7.66
CA LYS A 174 -5.76 6.32 -7.21
C LYS A 174 -6.81 6.86 -6.26
N VAL A 175 -6.36 7.31 -5.10
CA VAL A 175 -7.20 7.91 -4.05
C VAL A 175 -6.59 9.25 -3.64
N TYR A 176 -7.41 10.29 -3.54
CA TYR A 176 -7.02 11.52 -2.84
C TYR A 176 -7.57 11.47 -1.43
N LEU A 177 -6.70 11.60 -0.43
CA LEU A 177 -7.09 11.64 0.96
C LEU A 177 -7.51 13.05 1.38
N GLU A 178 -8.61 13.14 2.12
CA GLU A 178 -9.05 14.35 2.81
C GLU A 178 -8.75 14.21 4.31
N PRO A 179 -8.56 15.34 5.05
CA PRO A 179 -8.39 15.27 6.50
C PRO A 179 -9.52 14.49 7.18
N GLY A 180 -9.14 13.53 8.03
CA GLY A 180 -10.07 12.62 8.72
C GLY A 180 -10.43 11.34 7.94
N ASP A 181 -10.02 11.21 6.68
CA ASP A 181 -10.09 9.92 5.98
C ASP A 181 -9.03 8.95 6.52
N ILE A 182 -9.35 7.65 6.53
CA ILE A 182 -8.47 6.59 7.02
C ILE A 182 -8.44 5.46 6.00
N VAL A 183 -7.26 5.00 5.63
CA VAL A 183 -7.07 3.74 4.89
C VAL A 183 -6.64 2.67 5.88
N LEU A 184 -7.26 1.49 5.81
CA LEU A 184 -6.92 0.31 6.58
C LEU A 184 -6.44 -0.80 5.63
N CYS A 185 -5.17 -1.16 5.72
CA CYS A 185 -4.58 -2.35 5.15
C CYS A 185 -4.56 -3.46 6.21
N TYR A 186 -4.75 -4.70 5.80
CA TYR A 186 -4.84 -5.83 6.73
C TYR A 186 -4.50 -7.14 6.02
N THR A 187 -4.05 -8.13 6.79
CA THR A 187 -3.79 -9.50 6.33
C THR A 187 -5.02 -10.39 6.44
N ASP A 188 -5.00 -11.52 5.75
CA ASP A 188 -6.18 -12.37 5.53
C ASP A 188 -6.79 -12.94 6.81
N SER A 189 -6.01 -13.08 7.89
CA SER A 189 -6.50 -13.48 9.22
C SER A 189 -7.72 -12.69 9.70
N LEU A 190 -7.87 -11.42 9.30
CA LEU A 190 -9.06 -10.61 9.61
C LEU A 190 -10.32 -11.08 8.89
N ILE A 191 -10.21 -11.60 7.67
CA ILE A 191 -11.34 -12.06 6.86
C ILE A 191 -11.57 -13.57 6.94
N GLU A 192 -10.54 -14.32 7.36
CA GLU A 192 -10.58 -15.78 7.52
C GLU A 192 -11.07 -16.24 8.90
N LEU A 193 -11.31 -15.31 9.83
CA LEU A 193 -11.98 -15.59 11.11
C LEU A 193 -13.25 -16.43 10.92
N ARG A 194 -13.27 -17.61 11.55
CA ARG A 194 -14.38 -18.57 11.47
C ARG A 194 -15.38 -18.32 12.59
N LYS A 195 -16.66 -18.10 12.23
CA LYS A 195 -17.70 -17.98 13.26
C LYS A 195 -17.96 -19.35 13.88
N ASN A 196 -17.88 -19.48 15.21
CA ASN A 196 -18.02 -20.76 15.92
C ASN A 196 -19.31 -21.58 15.65
N LYS A 197 -20.29 -21.04 14.92
CA LYS A 197 -21.59 -21.68 14.63
C LYS A 197 -21.82 -22.02 13.16
N GLU A 198 -20.99 -21.50 12.26
CA GLU A 198 -21.09 -21.69 10.81
C GLU A 198 -19.68 -21.93 10.30
N ASP A 199 -19.41 -22.98 9.52
CA ASP A 199 -18.08 -23.25 8.95
C ASP A 199 -17.67 -22.23 7.85
N ASN A 200 -18.23 -21.02 7.94
CA ASN A 200 -18.02 -19.91 7.04
C ASN A 200 -17.12 -18.87 7.72
N VAL A 201 -16.09 -18.47 6.99
CA VAL A 201 -15.27 -17.30 7.31
C VAL A 201 -16.11 -16.02 7.21
N ILE A 202 -15.75 -14.95 7.94
CA ILE A 202 -16.49 -13.69 7.84
C ILE A 202 -16.42 -13.09 6.43
N GLY A 203 -15.29 -13.29 5.75
CA GLY A 203 -14.98 -12.76 4.44
C GLY A 203 -14.87 -11.22 4.40
N PRO A 204 -14.48 -10.65 3.25
CA PRO A 204 -14.32 -9.21 3.08
C PRO A 204 -15.58 -8.42 3.44
N GLU A 205 -16.75 -8.86 2.97
CA GLU A 205 -18.01 -8.17 3.24
C GLU A 205 -18.44 -8.27 4.72
N GLY A 206 -18.06 -9.33 5.43
CA GLY A 206 -18.25 -9.44 6.87
C GLY A 206 -17.40 -8.44 7.63
N LEU A 207 -16.12 -8.33 7.28
CA LEU A 207 -15.23 -7.32 7.84
C LEU A 207 -15.75 -5.90 7.56
N LEU A 208 -16.17 -5.60 6.32
CA LEU A 208 -16.73 -4.28 5.99
C LEU A 208 -17.96 -3.96 6.85
N ARG A 209 -18.88 -4.92 7.05
CA ARG A 209 -20.06 -4.73 7.91
C ARG A 209 -19.68 -4.46 9.36
N PHE A 210 -18.66 -5.15 9.89
CA PHE A 210 -18.12 -4.88 11.21
C PHE A 210 -17.55 -3.45 11.29
N MET A 211 -16.72 -3.07 10.31
CA MET A 211 -16.10 -1.75 10.25
C MET A 211 -17.11 -0.60 10.16
N GLN A 212 -18.30 -0.81 9.55
CA GLN A 212 -19.35 0.22 9.56
C GLN A 212 -19.81 0.62 10.97
N LYS A 213 -19.62 -0.22 11.98
CA LYS A 213 -19.99 0.06 13.37
C LYS A 213 -18.91 0.84 14.13
N VAL A 214 -17.70 0.90 13.58
CA VAL A 214 -16.55 1.60 14.19
C VAL A 214 -16.69 3.09 13.89
N THR A 215 -17.08 3.86 14.90
CA THR A 215 -17.43 5.29 14.78
C THR A 215 -16.46 6.23 15.48
N ASP A 216 -15.70 5.74 16.47
CA ASP A 216 -14.63 6.48 17.11
C ASP A 216 -13.33 6.26 16.33
N LEU A 217 -12.94 7.28 15.56
CA LEU A 217 -11.94 7.17 14.50
C LEU A 217 -10.82 8.22 14.65
N SER A 218 -10.44 8.56 15.89
CA SER A 218 -8.99 8.69 16.12
C SER A 218 -8.39 7.32 15.78
N LEU A 219 -7.22 7.29 15.14
CA LEU A 219 -6.59 6.08 14.63
C LEU A 219 -6.90 4.86 15.54
N PRO A 220 -7.65 3.87 15.01
CA PRO A 220 -8.35 2.93 15.86
C PRO A 220 -7.34 2.11 16.63
N ASN A 221 -7.47 2.09 17.97
CA ASN A 221 -6.69 1.19 18.80
C ASN A 221 -6.86 -0.24 18.28
N ALA A 222 -5.83 -0.73 17.59
CA ALA A 222 -5.91 -1.97 16.82
C ALA A 222 -6.24 -3.16 17.73
N GLN A 223 -5.68 -3.21 18.94
CA GLN A 223 -5.99 -4.24 19.92
C GLN A 223 -7.47 -4.27 20.28
N LYS A 224 -8.08 -3.11 20.56
CA LYS A 224 -9.50 -3.01 20.87
C LYS A 224 -10.38 -3.39 19.68
N LEU A 225 -9.97 -2.98 18.47
CA LEU A 225 -10.67 -3.36 17.22
C LEU A 225 -10.67 -4.88 17.04
N LEU A 226 -9.51 -5.52 17.21
CA LEU A 226 -9.35 -6.95 17.12
C LEU A 226 -10.14 -7.70 18.19
N GLN A 227 -10.09 -7.22 19.44
CA GLN A 227 -10.87 -7.80 20.53
C GLN A 227 -12.37 -7.76 20.22
N ASN A 228 -12.89 -6.61 19.80
CA ASN A 228 -14.29 -6.47 19.42
C ASN A 228 -14.67 -7.39 18.25
N LEU A 229 -13.77 -7.58 17.29
CA LEU A 229 -13.99 -8.48 16.16
C LEU A 229 -14.05 -9.94 16.62
N GLN A 230 -13.15 -10.37 17.52
CA GLN A 230 -13.16 -11.71 18.11
C GLN A 230 -14.42 -11.96 18.94
N GLU A 231 -14.87 -10.97 19.71
CA GLU A 231 -16.09 -11.05 20.51
C GLU A 231 -17.34 -11.16 19.61
N GLU A 232 -17.45 -10.35 18.56
CA GLU A 232 -18.59 -10.38 17.63
C GLU A 232 -18.64 -11.69 16.82
N THR A 233 -17.48 -12.22 16.43
CA THR A 233 -17.37 -13.47 15.67
C THR A 233 -17.37 -14.73 16.56
N GLN A 234 -17.17 -14.55 17.87
CA GLN A 234 -16.87 -15.61 18.83
C GLN A 234 -15.71 -16.49 18.37
N ALA A 235 -14.66 -15.90 17.79
CA ALA A 235 -13.58 -16.62 17.12
C ALA A 235 -12.19 -16.18 17.60
N GLN A 236 -11.19 -17.04 17.40
CA GLN A 236 -9.80 -16.73 17.67
C GLN A 236 -9.00 -16.68 16.38
N PHE A 237 -7.98 -15.81 16.35
CA PHE A 237 -7.00 -15.80 15.29
C PHE A 237 -6.11 -17.04 15.38
N ASN A 238 -5.93 -17.71 14.26
CA ASN A 238 -5.15 -18.93 14.09
C ASN A 238 -3.94 -18.72 13.18
N ASP A 239 -3.65 -17.47 12.83
CA ASP A 239 -2.56 -17.04 11.96
C ASP A 239 -2.02 -15.68 12.42
N ASP A 240 -1.00 -15.17 11.75
CA ASP A 240 -0.44 -13.84 11.96
C ASP A 240 -1.51 -12.76 11.73
N VAL A 241 -1.46 -11.69 12.53
CA VAL A 241 -2.44 -10.61 12.46
C VAL A 241 -1.73 -9.29 12.27
N THR A 242 -1.94 -8.67 11.12
CA THR A 242 -1.38 -7.36 10.80
C THR A 242 -2.44 -6.38 10.33
N LEU A 243 -2.42 -5.17 10.90
CA LEU A 243 -3.23 -4.03 10.53
C LEU A 243 -2.33 -2.82 10.36
N VAL A 244 -2.51 -2.10 9.27
CA VAL A 244 -1.85 -0.81 9.06
C VAL A 244 -2.90 0.24 8.72
N THR A 245 -2.91 1.34 9.48
CA THR A 245 -3.77 2.47 9.18
C THR A 245 -2.97 3.67 8.69
N LEU A 246 -3.53 4.39 7.72
CA LEU A 246 -2.95 5.58 7.12
C LEU A 246 -3.95 6.72 7.19
N ALA A 247 -3.53 7.85 7.75
CA ALA A 247 -4.35 9.05 7.83
C ALA A 247 -3.50 10.31 7.60
N ILE A 248 -4.10 11.38 7.07
CA ILE A 248 -3.40 12.66 6.97
C ILE A 248 -3.15 13.20 8.39
N ASN A 249 -1.90 13.54 8.69
CA ASN A 249 -1.51 14.24 9.91
C ASN A 249 -1.23 15.74 9.63
N ASP A 250 -0.97 16.48 10.72
CA ASP A 250 -0.65 17.90 10.69
C ASP A 250 0.86 18.21 10.66
N ALA A 251 1.70 17.19 10.41
CA ALA A 251 3.15 17.36 10.29
C ALA A 251 3.51 18.43 9.23
N PRO A 252 4.60 19.20 9.43
CA PRO A 252 4.90 20.41 8.66
C PRO A 252 4.87 20.14 7.15
N ARG A 253 3.85 20.71 6.50
CA ARG A 253 3.59 20.54 5.07
C ARG A 253 4.58 21.35 4.25
N VAL A 254 4.97 20.82 3.10
CA VAL A 254 5.75 21.59 2.11
C VAL A 254 4.97 22.86 1.75
N SER A 255 5.64 24.02 1.76
CA SER A 255 4.97 25.31 1.60
C SER A 255 4.14 25.39 0.31
N LEU A 256 3.10 26.25 0.30
CA LEU A 256 2.22 26.43 -0.87
C LEU A 256 3.00 26.69 -2.18
N ALA A 257 4.09 27.45 -2.11
CA ALA A 257 4.97 27.72 -3.27
C ALA A 257 5.57 26.42 -3.83
N THR A 258 5.85 25.44 -2.97
CA THR A 258 6.35 24.12 -3.38
C THR A 258 5.25 23.30 -4.06
N LYS A 259 3.98 23.39 -3.61
CA LYS A 259 2.84 22.74 -4.28
C LYS A 259 2.66 23.24 -5.72
N PHE A 260 2.82 24.55 -5.96
CA PHE A 260 2.78 25.14 -7.31
C PHE A 260 3.98 24.73 -8.18
N LEU A 261 5.15 24.52 -7.58
CA LEU A 261 6.36 24.13 -8.30
C LEU A 261 6.48 22.62 -8.55
N VAL A 262 5.71 21.77 -7.85
CA VAL A 262 5.78 20.29 -7.99
C VAL A 262 5.50 19.82 -9.42
N PRO A 263 4.44 20.28 -10.12
CA PRO A 263 4.23 19.90 -11.52
C PRO A 263 5.43 20.29 -12.40
N LEU A 264 5.97 21.51 -12.20
CA LEU A 264 7.11 22.05 -12.92
C LEU A 264 8.43 21.31 -12.65
N ARG A 265 8.65 20.83 -11.42
CA ARG A 265 9.84 20.06 -11.05
C ARG A 265 9.77 18.61 -11.50
N MET A 266 8.60 17.98 -11.43
CA MET A 266 8.33 16.66 -12.03
C MET A 266 8.62 16.72 -13.54
N LEU A 267 8.18 17.79 -14.19
CA LEU A 267 8.52 18.15 -15.57
C LEU A 267 10.01 18.27 -15.83
N GLN A 268 10.74 18.96 -14.96
CA GLN A 268 12.19 19.11 -15.11
C GLN A 268 12.95 17.80 -14.88
N VAL A 269 12.51 16.94 -13.96
CA VAL A 269 13.10 15.60 -13.74
C VAL A 269 12.86 14.73 -14.96
N ILE A 270 11.63 14.74 -15.49
CA ILE A 270 11.27 14.14 -16.77
C ILE A 270 12.17 14.66 -17.90
N PHE A 271 12.32 15.98 -18.01
CA PHE A 271 13.10 16.64 -19.06
C PHE A 271 14.61 16.31 -18.96
N ARG A 272 15.17 16.24 -17.74
CA ARG A 272 16.56 15.86 -17.50
C ARG A 272 16.82 14.38 -17.75
N ALA A 273 15.87 13.50 -17.41
CA ALA A 273 15.96 12.07 -17.74
C ALA A 273 15.93 11.82 -19.25
N VAL A 274 15.17 12.63 -19.99
CA VAL A 274 15.07 12.61 -21.46
C VAL A 274 16.33 13.16 -22.13
N ILE A 275 16.99 14.19 -21.56
CA ILE A 275 18.09 14.89 -22.23
C ILE A 275 19.48 14.37 -21.86
N TRP A 276 19.69 13.86 -20.64
CA TRP A 276 21.06 13.66 -20.12
C TRP A 276 21.58 12.22 -20.01
N ASN A 277 20.85 11.19 -20.51
CA ASN A 277 21.35 9.83 -20.79
C ASN A 277 22.45 9.22 -19.87
N ARG A 278 22.47 9.52 -18.55
CA ARG A 278 23.56 9.16 -17.62
C ARG A 278 23.10 8.42 -16.36
N ILE A 279 21.91 7.85 -16.39
CA ILE A 279 21.53 6.76 -15.49
C ILE A 279 21.20 5.60 -16.44
N PRO A 280 21.73 4.38 -16.24
CA PRO A 280 21.37 3.25 -17.08
C PRO A 280 19.88 2.97 -16.85
N VAL A 281 19.06 3.53 -17.72
CA VAL A 281 17.66 3.19 -17.88
C VAL A 281 17.64 1.77 -18.46
N PRO A 282 16.89 0.81 -17.89
CA PRO A 282 16.64 -0.45 -18.57
C PRO A 282 16.17 -0.14 -19.98
N LYS A 283 16.79 -0.74 -21.01
CA LYS A 283 16.65 -0.37 -22.43
C LYS A 283 15.24 -0.56 -23.00
N THR A 284 14.27 -0.98 -22.19
CA THR A 284 12.88 -1.18 -22.58
C THR A 284 12.06 0.07 -22.23
N GLU A 285 11.72 0.80 -23.31
CA GLU A 285 10.52 1.64 -23.42
C GLU A 285 10.65 3.15 -23.14
N TRP A 286 11.24 3.82 -24.14
CA TRP A 286 10.96 5.20 -24.54
C TRP A 286 9.60 5.36 -25.26
N SER A 287 8.52 4.79 -24.72
CA SER A 287 7.18 5.01 -25.29
C SER A 287 6.60 6.32 -24.76
N ILE A 288 6.15 7.21 -25.67
CA ILE A 288 5.44 8.48 -25.39
C ILE A 288 4.24 8.26 -24.43
N LYS A 289 3.77 7.02 -24.27
CA LYS A 289 2.73 6.61 -23.31
C LYS A 289 3.17 6.75 -21.83
N ASN A 290 4.47 6.61 -21.51
CA ASN A 290 5.01 6.75 -20.14
C ASN A 290 5.29 8.21 -19.74
N LEU A 291 5.32 9.13 -20.71
CA LEU A 291 5.57 10.57 -20.49
C LEU A 291 4.30 11.43 -20.67
N GLY A 292 3.33 10.96 -21.45
CA GLY A 292 2.18 11.74 -21.90
C GLY A 292 0.96 11.76 -20.97
N GLY A 293 0.88 10.88 -19.97
CA GLY A 293 -0.32 10.74 -19.12
C GLY A 293 -0.65 11.97 -18.29
N ALA A 294 0.36 12.75 -17.89
CA ALA A 294 0.19 13.95 -17.07
C ALA A 294 -0.13 15.22 -17.89
N PHE A 295 0.13 15.24 -19.20
CA PHE A 295 0.06 16.46 -20.02
C PHE A 295 -1.20 16.60 -20.87
N PHE A 296 -1.81 15.49 -21.31
CA PHE A 296 -2.87 15.55 -22.32
C PHE A 296 -4.29 15.28 -21.82
N TYR A 297 -4.50 15.11 -20.51
CA TYR A 297 -5.84 14.82 -19.97
C TYR A 297 -6.88 15.93 -20.26
N LYS A 298 -6.45 17.19 -20.45
CA LYS A 298 -7.35 18.32 -20.74
C LYS A 298 -7.76 18.46 -22.22
N LEU A 299 -7.11 17.77 -23.15
CA LEU A 299 -7.45 17.86 -24.59
C LEU A 299 -8.48 16.81 -25.04
N ASN A 300 -8.68 15.73 -24.29
CA ASN A 300 -9.67 14.70 -24.63
C ASN A 300 -11.12 15.02 -24.20
N PHE A 301 -11.37 16.16 -23.56
CA PHE A 301 -12.73 16.59 -23.16
C PHE A 301 -13.37 17.64 -24.08
N LEU A 302 -12.69 18.08 -25.14
CA LEU A 302 -13.20 19.08 -26.09
C LEU A 302 -13.59 18.52 -27.47
N GLY A 303 -13.52 17.20 -27.67
CA GLY A 303 -13.81 16.54 -28.95
C GLY A 303 -15.20 15.92 -29.11
N TYR A 304 -16.02 15.81 -28.05
CA TYR A 304 -17.37 15.22 -28.16
C TYR A 304 -18.42 16.26 -28.58
N LYS A 305 -18.26 16.84 -29.78
CA LYS A 305 -19.38 17.50 -30.48
C LYS A 305 -20.00 16.49 -31.44
N LYS A 306 -21.28 16.18 -31.14
CA LYS A 306 -22.31 15.59 -31.99
C LYS A 306 -21.92 15.41 -33.46
N LYS A 307 -22.09 14.18 -33.96
CA LYS A 307 -22.82 13.92 -35.21
C LYS A 307 -23.36 12.48 -35.22
N LYS A 308 -24.68 12.37 -35.08
CA LYS A 308 -25.55 11.43 -35.80
C LYS A 308 -25.95 12.10 -37.13
N PRO A 309 -26.52 11.40 -38.12
CA PRO A 309 -27.06 10.04 -38.11
C PRO A 309 -26.10 8.99 -38.66
#